data_AF-A0A9N7RLI8-F1
#
_entry.id   AF-A0A9N7RLI8-F1
#
_cell.length_a   1.000
_cell.length_b   1.000
_cell.length_c   1.000
_cell.angle_alpha   90.00
_cell.angle_beta   90.00
_cell.angle_gamma   90.00
#
_symmetry.space_group_name_H-M   'P 1'
#
loop_
_entity.id
_entity.type
_entity.pdbx_description
1 polymer ?
#
loop_
_entity_poly.entity_id
_entity_poly.type
_entity_poly.pdbx_seq_one_letter_code
_entity_poly.pdbx_strand_id
1 'polypeptide(L)'
;MHRRLVHGFLTNASTMLCPEGEIHITHKTTTPFNSWKIEDLALDCSLLCIGRDDFKIEDYPGYQNKRGSGLRPDDPFLLGECCTFRFKQFPRIRRDFGPEHYVPSCSDECRWIFGRYLDHVEDTFGRNMSSDEVCFVVREALRVGYETYMGLFSSGHGRPLRDYIDILEELHAISALRSKRLLQMLSRLDRQADFNEWGP
;
A
#
# COMPACT_ATOMS: atom_id res chain seq x y z
N MET A 1 -19.97 -1.86 8.18
CA MET A 1 -20.44 -1.73 6.78
C MET A 1 -19.76 -0.56 6.06
N HIS A 2 -19.85 0.67 6.58
CA HIS A 2 -19.32 1.85 5.88
C HIS A 2 -17.77 1.96 5.77
N ARG A 3 -16.98 1.46 6.74
CA ARG A 3 -15.49 1.43 6.61
C ARG A 3 -15.00 0.63 5.39
N ARG A 4 -15.64 -0.51 5.11
CA ARG A 4 -15.35 -1.35 3.92
C ARG A 4 -15.71 -0.63 2.62
N LEU A 5 -16.78 0.17 2.63
CA LEU A 5 -17.16 0.98 1.47
C LEU A 5 -16.08 2.02 1.15
N VAL A 6 -15.54 2.69 2.18
CA VAL A 6 -14.45 3.66 1.99
C VAL A 6 -13.19 2.99 1.45
N HIS A 7 -12.81 1.82 1.99
CA HIS A 7 -11.70 1.05 1.44
C HIS A 7 -11.94 0.67 -0.03
N GLY A 8 -13.10 0.11 -0.37
CA GLY A 8 -13.42 -0.26 -1.76
C GLY A 8 -13.44 0.94 -2.72
N PHE A 9 -13.92 2.10 -2.25
CA PHE A 9 -13.82 3.35 -2.99
C PHE A 9 -12.36 3.75 -3.24
N LEU A 10 -11.52 3.75 -2.21
CA LEU A 10 -10.09 4.08 -2.32
C LEU A 10 -9.35 3.12 -3.27
N THR A 11 -9.63 1.82 -3.17
CA THR A 11 -9.06 0.80 -4.07
C THR A 11 -9.41 1.08 -5.54
N ASN A 12 -10.68 1.43 -5.82
CA ASN A 12 -11.09 1.72 -7.20
C ASN A 12 -10.53 3.07 -7.67
N ALA A 13 -10.63 4.10 -6.83
CA ALA A 13 -10.17 5.44 -7.16
C ALA A 13 -8.66 5.50 -7.41
N SER A 14 -7.86 4.70 -6.68
CA SER A 14 -6.41 4.66 -6.88
C SER A 14 -6.02 4.18 -8.29
N THR A 15 -6.83 3.31 -8.90
CA THR A 15 -6.60 2.83 -10.28
C THR A 15 -7.01 3.82 -11.36
N MET A 16 -7.82 4.82 -11.03
CA MET A 16 -8.36 5.83 -11.96
C MET A 16 -7.63 7.17 -11.87
N LEU A 17 -6.70 7.32 -10.92
CA LEU A 17 -5.92 8.53 -10.72
C LEU A 17 -4.96 8.78 -11.89
N CYS A 18 -4.97 10.00 -12.43
CA CYS A 18 -3.90 10.48 -13.31
C CYS A 18 -2.65 10.82 -12.47
N PRO A 19 -1.45 11.01 -13.08
CA PRO A 19 -0.20 11.18 -12.34
C PRO A 19 -0.19 12.27 -11.27
N GLU A 20 -0.96 13.35 -11.46
CA GLU A 20 -1.10 14.44 -10.48
C GLU A 20 -2.49 14.51 -9.83
N GLY A 21 -3.34 13.53 -10.10
CA GLY A 21 -4.69 13.48 -9.57
C GLY A 21 -4.70 13.34 -8.04
N GLU A 22 -5.78 13.81 -7.43
CA GLU A 22 -5.99 13.69 -5.99
C GLU A 22 -7.32 13.03 -5.67
N ILE A 23 -7.36 12.25 -4.60
CA ILE A 23 -8.58 11.76 -3.99
C ILE A 23 -8.84 12.58 -2.74
N HIS A 24 -10.01 13.20 -2.65
CA HIS A 24 -10.41 14.01 -1.51
C HIS A 24 -11.53 13.28 -0.76
N ILE A 25 -11.35 13.06 0.55
CA ILE A 25 -12.35 12.44 1.41
C ILE A 25 -12.60 13.33 2.62
N THR A 26 -13.80 13.87 2.73
CA THR A 26 -14.27 14.53 3.95
C THR A 26 -14.78 13.49 4.94
N HIS A 27 -14.20 13.47 6.14
CA HIS A 27 -14.55 12.48 7.17
C HIS A 27 -14.61 13.10 8.57
N LYS A 28 -15.50 12.57 9.40
CA LYS A 28 -15.60 12.94 10.82
C LYS A 28 -14.38 12.46 11.60
N THR A 29 -13.75 13.36 12.33
CA THR A 29 -12.55 13.10 13.13
C THR A 29 -12.85 12.81 14.61
N THR A 30 -14.13 12.73 14.96
CA THR A 30 -14.61 12.41 16.31
C THR A 30 -15.08 10.96 16.44
N THR A 31 -15.12 10.46 17.67
CA THR A 31 -15.61 9.12 18.01
C THR A 31 -17.09 8.95 17.59
N PRO A 32 -17.49 7.81 17.02
CA PRO A 32 -16.69 6.60 16.76
C PRO A 32 -16.00 6.60 15.39
N PHE A 33 -16.15 7.64 14.58
CA PHE A 33 -15.74 7.63 13.17
C PHE A 33 -14.22 7.75 12.98
N ASN A 34 -13.52 8.40 13.91
CA ASN A 34 -12.05 8.46 13.92
C ASN A 34 -11.38 7.07 13.96
N SER A 35 -12.03 6.07 14.59
CA SER A 35 -11.56 4.69 14.66
C SER A 35 -11.45 4.01 13.30
N TRP A 36 -12.01 4.60 12.24
CA TRP A 36 -11.90 4.05 10.90
C TRP A 36 -10.51 4.21 10.30
N LYS A 37 -9.72 5.18 10.81
CA LYS A 37 -8.35 5.47 10.42
C LYS A 37 -8.20 5.56 8.89
N ILE A 38 -8.77 6.62 8.30
CA ILE A 38 -8.87 6.78 6.84
C ILE A 38 -7.50 6.80 6.16
N GLU A 39 -6.47 7.34 6.82
CA GLU A 39 -5.12 7.34 6.28
C GLU A 39 -4.53 5.93 6.18
N ASP A 40 -4.75 5.07 7.17
CA ASP A 40 -4.33 3.66 7.11
C ASP A 40 -5.03 2.95 5.95
N LEU A 41 -6.34 3.20 5.76
CA LEU A 41 -7.10 2.65 4.63
C LEU A 41 -6.58 3.13 3.27
N ALA A 42 -6.18 4.41 3.17
CA ALA A 42 -5.61 4.96 1.95
C ALA A 42 -4.22 4.35 1.69
N LEU A 43 -3.43 4.17 2.75
CA LEU A 43 -2.11 3.57 2.68
C LEU A 43 -2.16 2.11 2.19
N ASP A 44 -3.14 1.34 2.66
CA ASP A 44 -3.44 -0.02 2.17
C ASP A 44 -3.75 -0.05 0.66
N CYS A 45 -4.18 1.09 0.10
CA CYS A 45 -4.51 1.26 -1.32
C CYS A 45 -3.39 1.96 -2.13
N SER A 46 -2.15 1.99 -1.62
CA SER A 46 -1.00 2.69 -2.21
C SER A 46 -1.25 4.19 -2.47
N LEU A 47 -1.99 4.84 -1.56
CA LEU A 47 -2.24 6.27 -1.57
C LEU A 47 -1.53 6.94 -0.39
N LEU A 48 -0.90 8.09 -0.64
CA LEU A 48 -0.25 8.91 0.38
C LEU A 48 -1.15 10.07 0.77
N CYS A 49 -1.35 10.28 2.08
CA CYS A 49 -1.97 11.49 2.60
C CYS A 49 -1.01 12.67 2.39
N ILE A 50 -1.38 13.63 1.55
CA ILE A 50 -0.57 14.82 1.25
C ILE A 50 -1.05 16.07 1.98
N GLY A 51 -2.21 16.01 2.65
CA GLY A 51 -2.74 17.13 3.38
C GLY A 51 -4.07 16.84 4.04
N ARG A 52 -4.42 17.70 5.00
CA ARG A 52 -5.73 17.75 5.63
C ARG A 52 -6.19 19.19 5.69
N ASP A 53 -7.42 19.43 5.30
CA ASP A 53 -8.05 20.74 5.37
C ASP A 53 -9.26 20.65 6.29
N ASP A 54 -9.49 21.68 7.13
CA ASP A 54 -10.66 21.72 7.99
C ASP A 54 -11.92 21.78 7.14
N PHE A 55 -12.90 20.96 7.50
CA PHE A 55 -14.20 21.03 6.84
C PHE A 55 -14.94 22.28 7.31
N LYS A 56 -15.35 23.11 6.35
CA LYS A 56 -16.21 24.26 6.56
C LYS A 56 -17.49 24.05 5.78
N ILE A 57 -18.63 24.05 6.47
CA ILE A 57 -19.93 23.83 5.81
C ILE A 57 -20.25 24.96 4.82
N GLU A 58 -19.68 26.14 5.06
CA GLU A 58 -19.82 27.34 4.25
C GLU A 58 -19.24 27.16 2.84
N ASP A 59 -18.26 26.27 2.67
CA ASP A 59 -17.64 25.96 1.38
C ASP A 59 -18.55 25.07 0.51
N TYR A 60 -19.64 24.54 1.06
CA TYR A 60 -20.56 23.60 0.39
C TYR A 60 -22.02 24.10 0.45
N PRO A 61 -22.36 25.18 -0.28
CA PRO A 61 -23.72 25.72 -0.29
C PRO A 61 -24.72 24.67 -0.77
N GLY A 62 -25.77 24.46 0.03
CA GLY A 62 -26.80 23.44 -0.24
C GLY A 62 -26.51 22.06 0.37
N TYR A 63 -25.34 21.85 0.98
CA TYR A 63 -25.07 20.63 1.74
C TYR A 63 -25.95 20.58 3.00
N GLN A 64 -26.79 19.55 3.08
CA GLN A 64 -27.60 19.25 4.25
C GLN A 64 -27.32 17.83 4.69
N ASN A 65 -26.63 17.69 5.83
CA ASN A 65 -26.30 16.37 6.34
C ASN A 65 -27.53 15.71 6.96
N LYS A 66 -27.72 14.42 6.66
CA LYS A 66 -28.88 13.66 7.10
C LYS A 66 -28.51 12.25 7.54
N ARG A 67 -29.27 11.70 8.48
CA ARG A 67 -29.07 10.33 8.98
C ARG A 67 -29.45 9.32 7.90
N GLY A 68 -28.54 8.40 7.59
CA GLY A 68 -28.80 7.34 6.61
C GLY A 68 -29.65 6.16 7.14
N SER A 69 -29.79 6.01 8.46
CA SER A 69 -30.56 4.92 9.08
C SER A 69 -30.92 5.23 10.55
N GLY A 70 -31.76 4.39 11.15
CA GLY A 70 -32.15 4.45 12.57
C GLY A 70 -33.59 4.92 12.78
N LEU A 71 -33.91 5.33 14.02
CA LEU A 71 -35.25 5.77 14.42
C LEU A 71 -35.69 7.12 13.80
N ARG A 72 -34.74 7.89 13.27
CA ARG A 72 -34.94 9.22 12.68
C ARG A 72 -34.14 9.32 11.38
N PRO A 73 -34.49 8.55 10.34
CA PRO A 73 -33.84 8.68 9.04
C PRO A 73 -34.13 10.06 8.45
N ASP A 74 -33.24 10.53 7.56
CA ASP A 74 -33.32 11.85 6.90
C ASP A 74 -33.25 13.09 7.81
N ASP A 75 -33.39 12.94 9.13
CA ASP A 75 -33.18 14.03 10.08
C ASP A 75 -31.71 14.47 10.13
N PRO A 76 -31.45 15.76 10.39
CA PRO A 76 -30.09 16.25 10.57
C PRO A 76 -29.43 15.70 11.83
N PHE A 77 -28.11 15.83 11.88
CA PHE A 77 -27.31 15.48 13.04
C PHE A 77 -26.17 16.50 13.23
N LEU A 78 -25.61 16.58 14.44
CA LEU A 78 -24.45 17.44 14.67
C LEU A 78 -23.24 16.91 13.91
N LEU A 79 -22.69 17.71 12.99
CA LEU A 79 -21.52 17.32 12.20
C LEU A 79 -20.30 17.10 13.11
N GLY A 80 -20.07 18.00 14.06
CA GLY A 80 -18.86 17.99 14.89
C GLY A 80 -17.61 18.24 14.04
N GLU A 81 -16.44 17.93 14.58
CA GLU A 81 -15.18 18.10 13.86
C GLU A 81 -15.08 17.12 12.68
N CYS A 82 -14.73 17.66 11.52
CA CYS A 82 -14.53 16.95 10.27
C CYS A 82 -13.31 17.55 9.55
N CYS A 83 -12.59 16.71 8.81
CA CYS A 83 -11.49 17.16 7.95
C CYS A 83 -11.64 16.54 6.56
N THR A 84 -11.21 17.28 5.54
CA THR A 84 -11.00 16.77 4.19
C THR A 84 -9.56 16.30 4.07
N PHE A 85 -9.38 15.00 3.86
CA PHE A 85 -8.09 14.38 3.61
C PHE A 85 -7.83 14.40 2.10
N ARG A 86 -6.62 14.80 1.70
CA ARG A 86 -6.18 14.77 0.30
C ARG A 86 -5.13 13.69 0.14
N PHE A 87 -5.36 12.82 -0.83
CA PHE A 87 -4.48 11.70 -1.13
C PHE A 87 -3.98 11.77 -2.56
N LYS A 88 -2.72 11.42 -2.77
CA LYS A 88 -2.14 11.17 -4.10
C LYS A 88 -1.72 9.72 -4.23
N GLN A 89 -1.54 9.27 -5.46
CA GLN A 89 -0.87 8.00 -5.69
C GLN A 89 0.53 8.07 -5.09
N PHE A 90 0.93 7.01 -4.37
CA PHE A 90 2.28 6.94 -3.84
C PHE A 90 3.27 7.09 -5.02
N PRO A 91 4.29 7.97 -4.93
CA PRO A 91 5.21 8.16 -6.04
C PRO A 91 5.87 6.82 -6.35
N ARG A 92 5.58 6.27 -7.53
CA ARG A 92 6.35 5.15 -8.07
C ARG A 92 7.75 5.68 -8.28
N ILE A 93 8.67 5.40 -7.37
CA ILE A 93 10.07 5.72 -7.61
C ILE A 93 10.53 4.78 -8.72
N ARG A 94 10.45 5.24 -9.98
CA ARG A 94 11.28 4.67 -11.05
C ARG A 94 12.71 5.01 -10.68
N ARG A 95 13.36 4.12 -9.94
CA ARG A 95 14.80 4.24 -9.74
C ARG A 95 15.45 3.69 -11.00
N ASP A 96 15.84 4.60 -11.88
CA ASP A 96 16.90 4.37 -12.87
C ASP A 96 18.18 4.08 -12.08
N PHE A 97 18.29 2.88 -11.52
CA PHE A 97 19.56 2.39 -11.02
C PHE A 97 20.40 2.04 -12.24
N GLY A 98 21.44 2.84 -12.47
CA GLY A 98 22.46 2.58 -13.48
C GLY A 98 23.06 1.18 -13.35
N PRO A 99 23.66 0.66 -14.44
CA PRO A 99 23.93 -0.75 -14.60
C PRO A 99 25.26 -1.10 -13.95
N GLU A 100 25.31 -1.36 -12.65
CA GLU A 100 26.42 -2.13 -12.09
C GLU A 100 25.92 -3.14 -11.04
N HIS A 101 26.26 -4.40 -11.33
CA HIS A 101 25.95 -5.66 -10.65
C HIS A 101 24.67 -6.36 -11.09
N TYR A 102 24.85 -7.58 -11.60
CA TYR A 102 23.81 -8.56 -11.97
C TYR A 102 22.71 -8.62 -10.90
N VAL A 103 21.60 -7.97 -11.21
CA VAL A 103 20.32 -8.19 -10.54
C VAL A 103 19.70 -9.37 -11.29
N PRO A 104 19.42 -10.52 -10.65
CA PRO A 104 18.59 -11.53 -11.28
C PRO A 104 17.29 -10.83 -11.70
N SER A 105 17.05 -10.71 -13.00
CA SER A 105 15.82 -10.10 -13.48
C SER A 105 14.68 -11.00 -13.05
N CYS A 106 13.72 -10.45 -12.31
CA CYS A 106 12.49 -11.16 -12.00
C CYS A 106 11.86 -11.64 -13.32
N SER A 107 11.67 -12.95 -13.47
CA SER A 107 11.02 -13.57 -14.61
C SER A 107 9.60 -13.04 -14.74
N ASP A 108 9.07 -12.99 -15.97
CA ASP A 108 7.70 -12.54 -16.19
C ASP A 108 6.69 -13.39 -15.41
N GLU A 109 7.00 -14.67 -15.19
CA GLU A 109 6.16 -15.59 -14.43
C GLU A 109 6.21 -15.31 -12.92
N CYS A 110 7.40 -15.12 -12.34
CA CYS A 110 7.54 -14.71 -10.95
C CYS A 110 6.88 -13.33 -10.73
N ARG A 111 7.08 -12.40 -11.67
CA ARG A 111 6.48 -11.06 -11.63
C ARG A 111 4.96 -11.09 -11.76
N TRP A 112 4.42 -12.01 -12.56
CA TRP A 112 2.98 -12.19 -12.69
C TRP A 112 2.35 -12.76 -11.41
N ILE A 113 2.95 -13.80 -10.83
CA ILE A 113 2.44 -14.48 -9.63
C ILE A 113 2.60 -13.59 -8.38
N PHE A 114 3.79 -13.02 -8.19
CA PHE A 114 4.17 -12.29 -6.98
C PHE A 114 4.26 -10.78 -7.18
N GLY A 115 3.82 -10.25 -8.32
CA GLY A 115 3.94 -8.82 -8.64
C GLY A 115 3.35 -7.91 -7.58
N ARG A 116 2.15 -8.24 -7.09
CA ARG A 116 1.49 -7.49 -6.01
C ARG A 116 2.29 -7.52 -4.70
N TYR A 117 2.92 -8.65 -4.37
CA TYR A 117 3.78 -8.76 -3.20
C TYR A 117 5.06 -7.96 -3.38
N LEU A 118 5.73 -8.08 -4.53
CA LEU A 118 6.96 -7.33 -4.82
C LEU A 118 6.73 -5.82 -4.77
N ASP A 119 5.62 -5.34 -5.35
CA ASP A 119 5.18 -3.95 -5.29
C ASP A 119 4.92 -3.52 -3.84
N HIS A 120 4.20 -4.34 -3.06
CA HIS A 120 3.95 -4.05 -1.65
C HIS A 120 5.23 -3.94 -0.82
N VAL A 121 6.20 -4.84 -1.01
CA VAL A 121 7.48 -4.79 -0.28
C VAL A 121 8.30 -3.58 -0.71
N GLU A 122 8.20 -3.13 -1.97
CA GLU A 122 8.79 -1.86 -2.42
C GLU A 122 8.12 -0.65 -1.79
N ASP A 123 6.80 -0.59 -1.78
CA ASP A 123 6.01 0.51 -1.22
C ASP A 123 6.18 0.66 0.29
N THR A 124 6.40 -0.46 0.98
CA THR A 124 6.57 -0.51 2.44
C THR A 124 8.04 -0.48 2.89
N PHE A 125 8.98 -0.38 1.95
CA PHE A 125 10.41 -0.37 2.27
C PHE A 125 10.79 0.79 3.21
N GLY A 126 11.35 0.46 4.38
CA GLY A 126 11.74 1.43 5.40
C GLY A 126 10.59 1.93 6.28
N ARG A 127 9.37 1.42 6.12
CA ARG A 127 8.26 1.68 7.04
C ARG A 127 8.39 0.81 8.29
N ASN A 128 7.89 1.32 9.41
CA ASN A 128 7.88 0.61 10.67
C ASN A 128 6.66 -0.34 10.71
N MET A 129 6.75 -1.46 9.99
CA MET A 129 5.73 -2.51 10.03
C MET A 129 5.94 -3.40 11.26
N SER A 130 4.84 -3.78 11.91
CA SER A 130 4.89 -4.79 12.96
C SER A 130 5.27 -6.17 12.38
N SER A 131 5.86 -7.02 13.22
CA SER A 131 6.19 -8.40 12.81
C SER A 131 4.95 -9.19 12.37
N ASP A 132 3.78 -8.89 12.94
CA ASP A 132 2.52 -9.57 12.61
C ASP A 132 2.02 -9.18 11.21
N GLU A 133 2.14 -7.90 10.84
CA GLU A 133 1.79 -7.42 9.50
C GLU A 133 2.71 -8.02 8.43
N VAL A 134 4.02 -8.05 8.68
CA VAL A 134 4.98 -8.69 7.77
C VAL A 134 4.64 -10.18 7.59
N CYS A 135 4.38 -10.89 8.69
CA CYS A 135 3.98 -12.30 8.65
C CYS A 135 2.69 -12.53 7.87
N PHE A 136 1.69 -11.67 8.05
CA PHE A 136 0.43 -11.75 7.33
C PHE A 136 0.62 -11.56 5.82
N VAL A 137 1.34 -10.50 5.42
CA VAL A 137 1.59 -10.18 4.00
C VAL A 137 2.32 -11.31 3.30
N VAL A 138 3.35 -11.89 3.92
CA VAL A 138 4.12 -12.99 3.33
C VAL A 138 3.25 -14.24 3.16
N ARG A 139 2.45 -14.60 4.18
CA ARG A 139 1.53 -15.75 4.11
C ARG A 139 0.48 -15.57 3.01
N GLU A 140 -0.09 -14.36 2.93
CA GLU A 140 -1.10 -14.03 1.95
C GLU A 140 -0.53 -14.06 0.53
N ALA A 141 0.68 -13.52 0.34
CA ALA A 141 1.39 -13.57 -0.93
C ALA A 141 1.62 -15.01 -1.41
N LEU A 142 2.07 -15.90 -0.51
CA LEU A 142 2.28 -17.32 -0.84
C LEU A 142 0.97 -18.04 -1.19
N ARG A 143 -0.11 -17.75 -0.46
CA ARG A 143 -1.45 -18.32 -0.74
C ARG A 143 -1.95 -17.88 -2.11
N VAL A 144 -2.00 -16.56 -2.34
CA VAL A 144 -2.49 -15.98 -3.59
C VAL A 144 -1.60 -16.41 -4.75
N GLY A 145 -0.28 -16.47 -4.55
CA GLY A 145 0.66 -16.95 -5.55
C GLY A 145 0.39 -18.39 -5.97
N TYR A 146 0.14 -19.27 -5.01
CA TYR A 146 -0.19 -20.68 -5.28
C TYR A 146 -1.53 -20.81 -6.01
N GLU A 147 -2.56 -20.09 -5.58
CA GLU A 147 -3.86 -20.06 -6.25
C GLU A 147 -3.74 -19.54 -7.68
N THR A 148 -2.93 -18.50 -7.89
CA THR A 148 -2.66 -17.91 -9.20
C THR A 148 -1.95 -18.91 -10.13
N TYR A 149 -0.94 -19.61 -9.60
CA TYR A 149 -0.22 -20.67 -10.32
C TYR A 149 -1.13 -21.83 -10.74
N MET A 150 -1.97 -22.31 -9.81
CA MET A 150 -2.86 -23.45 -10.03
C MET A 150 -4.10 -23.10 -10.89
N GLY A 151 -4.58 -21.86 -10.82
CA GLY A 151 -5.81 -21.41 -11.49
C GLY A 151 -5.75 -21.36 -13.02
N LEU A 152 -4.57 -21.50 -13.63
CA LEU A 152 -4.37 -21.37 -15.09
C LEU A 152 -4.74 -22.62 -15.91
N PHE A 153 -4.97 -23.78 -15.30
CA PHE A 153 -5.29 -25.01 -16.04
C PHE A 153 -6.63 -25.61 -15.61
N SER A 154 -7.70 -25.19 -16.29
CA SER A 154 -8.96 -25.96 -16.35
C SER A 154 -8.91 -27.14 -17.33
N SER A 155 -7.73 -27.48 -17.86
CA SER A 155 -7.53 -28.52 -18.89
C SER A 155 -6.67 -29.68 -18.37
N GLY A 156 -7.19 -30.44 -17.40
CA GLY A 156 -6.91 -31.87 -17.17
C GLY A 156 -5.52 -32.33 -16.71
N HIS A 157 -4.45 -31.55 -16.90
CA HIS A 157 -3.11 -31.85 -16.41
C HIS A 157 -2.58 -30.63 -15.67
N GLY A 158 -2.61 -30.66 -14.32
CA GLY A 158 -2.12 -29.57 -13.49
C GLY A 158 -0.63 -29.31 -13.72
N ARG A 159 -0.19 -28.05 -13.56
CA ARG A 159 1.24 -27.74 -13.61
C ARG A 159 2.00 -28.49 -12.50
N PRO A 160 3.23 -28.96 -12.75
CA PRO A 160 4.06 -29.62 -11.74
C PRO A 160 4.32 -28.70 -10.55
N LEU A 161 4.31 -29.22 -9.32
CA LEU A 161 4.74 -28.42 -8.15
C LEU A 161 6.20 -27.99 -8.23
N ARG A 162 7.02 -28.70 -9.01
CA ARG A 162 8.44 -28.39 -9.19
C ARG A 162 8.64 -26.99 -9.77
N ASP A 163 7.89 -26.63 -10.81
CA ASP A 163 8.07 -25.31 -11.45
C ASP A 163 7.62 -24.18 -10.51
N TYR A 164 6.66 -24.43 -9.61
CA TYR A 164 6.32 -23.47 -8.55
C TYR A 164 7.43 -23.30 -7.51
N ILE A 165 8.14 -24.38 -7.18
CA ILE A 165 9.31 -24.31 -6.29
C ILE A 165 10.39 -23.44 -6.91
N ASP A 166 10.69 -23.61 -8.20
CA ASP A 166 11.68 -22.80 -8.92
C ASP A 166 11.32 -21.29 -8.85
N ILE A 167 10.02 -20.96 -8.95
CA ILE A 167 9.53 -19.57 -8.83
C ILE A 167 9.67 -19.04 -7.39
N LEU A 168 9.44 -19.88 -6.38
CA LEU A 168 9.65 -19.51 -4.97
C LEU A 168 11.13 -19.29 -4.64
N GLU A 169 12.03 -20.10 -5.22
CA GLU A 169 13.48 -19.91 -5.09
C GLU A 169 13.92 -18.59 -5.72
N GLU A 170 13.34 -18.24 -6.87
CA GLU A 170 13.56 -16.95 -7.52
C GLU A 170 13.09 -15.77 -6.62
N LEU A 171 11.88 -15.86 -6.07
CA LEU A 171 11.34 -14.87 -5.14
C LEU A 171 12.22 -14.70 -3.90
N HIS A 172 12.75 -15.81 -3.38
CA HIS A 172 13.68 -15.81 -2.26
C HIS A 172 15.00 -15.12 -2.62
N ALA A 173 15.57 -15.41 -3.79
CA ALA A 173 16.80 -14.77 -4.26
C ALA A 173 16.65 -13.25 -4.40
N ILE A 174 15.52 -12.78 -4.94
CA ILE A 174 15.18 -11.36 -5.04
C ILE A 174 15.11 -10.74 -3.63
N SER A 175 14.46 -11.41 -2.69
CA SER A 175 14.32 -10.94 -1.30
C SER A 175 15.69 -10.84 -0.60
N ALA A 176 16.55 -11.84 -0.78
CA ALA A 176 17.92 -11.85 -0.23
C ALA A 176 18.79 -10.71 -0.78
N LEU A 177 18.66 -10.41 -2.08
CA LEU A 177 19.38 -9.30 -2.71
C LEU A 177 18.97 -7.95 -2.09
N ARG A 178 17.69 -7.77 -1.76
CA ARG A 178 17.20 -6.56 -1.08
C ARG A 178 17.82 -6.41 0.31
N SER A 179 17.86 -7.49 1.10
CA SER A 179 18.53 -7.50 2.42
C SER A 179 20.02 -7.17 2.30
N LYS A 180 20.71 -7.73 1.30
CA LYS A 180 22.12 -7.41 1.02
C LYS A 180 22.32 -5.93 0.70
N ARG A 181 21.41 -5.34 -0.08
CA ARG A 181 21.44 -3.92 -0.44
C ARG A 181 21.23 -3.02 0.77
N LEU A 182 20.30 -3.39 1.66
CA LEU A 182 20.09 -2.72 2.95
C LEU A 182 21.36 -2.73 3.81
N LEU A 183 22.01 -3.89 3.93
CA LEU A 183 23.27 -4.00 4.67
C LEU A 183 24.37 -3.11 4.06
N GLN A 184 24.47 -3.06 2.73
CA GLN A 184 25.41 -2.17 2.04
C GLN A 184 25.12 -0.69 2.30
N MET A 185 23.84 -0.30 2.33
CA MET A 185 23.43 1.08 2.66
C MET A 185 23.76 1.41 4.11
N LEU A 186 23.47 0.50 5.06
CA LEU A 186 23.81 0.67 6.46
C LEU A 186 25.32 0.87 6.65
N SER A 187 26.15 0.04 6.02
CA SER A 187 27.62 0.20 6.06
C SER A 187 28.11 1.51 5.44
N ARG A 188 27.37 2.14 4.52
CA ARG A 188 27.71 3.47 3.99
C ARG A 188 27.39 4.57 5.00
N LEU A 189 26.25 4.48 5.67
CA LEU A 189 25.86 5.43 6.71
C LEU A 189 26.80 5.38 7.91
N ASP A 190 27.19 4.19 8.34
CA ASP A 190 28.14 3.95 9.43
C ASP A 190 29.48 4.65 9.17
N ARG A 191 30.07 4.42 7.99
CA ARG A 191 31.31 5.11 7.56
C ARG A 191 31.19 6.63 7.44
N GLN A 192 29.99 7.15 7.16
CA GLN A 192 29.75 8.60 7.10
C GLN A 192 29.64 9.23 8.49
N ALA A 193 29.13 8.50 9.48
CA ALA A 193 29.09 8.94 10.87
C ALA A 193 30.53 9.07 11.43
N ASP A 194 31.39 8.08 11.16
CA ASP A 194 32.80 8.11 11.58
C ASP A 194 33.57 9.31 10.99
N PHE A 195 33.27 9.69 9.75
CA PHE A 195 33.88 10.84 9.08
C PHE A 195 33.43 12.20 9.65
N ASN A 196 32.20 12.27 10.18
CA ASN A 196 31.64 13.50 10.75
C ASN A 196 32.02 13.71 12.22
N GLU A 197 32.38 12.66 12.96
CA GLU A 197 32.87 12.78 14.35
C GLU A 197 34.37 13.08 14.45
N TRP A 198 35.16 12.84 13.39
CA TRP A 198 36.63 12.98 13.39
C TRP A 198 37.23 13.70 12.18
N GLY A 199 36.44 14.47 11.42
CA GLY A 199 36.93 15.32 10.33
C GLY A 199 37.53 16.65 10.81
N PRO A 200 38.56 17.20 10.14
CA PRO A 200 39.35 18.36 10.61
C PRO A 200 38.57 19.67 10.73
#